data_AF-A0A0S7ZZH9-F1
#
_entry.id   AF-A0A0S7ZZH9-F1
#
_cell.length_a   1.000
_cell.length_b   1.000
_cell.length_c   1.000
_cell.angle_alpha   90.00
_cell.angle_beta   90.00
_cell.angle_gamma   90.00
#
_symmetry.space_group_name_H-M   'P 1'
#
loop_
_entity.id
_entity.type
_entity.pdbx_description
1 polymer ?
#
loop_
_entity_poly.entity_id
_entity_poly.type
_entity_poly.pdbx_seq_one_letter_code
_entity_poly.pdbx_strand_id
1 'polypeptide(L)'
;MTSSAGATDPREFQIFAKPGGAICNLDCDYCYYLEKERLYPGVRSFRMSDQLLERYISQHIAASGGAVIRFSWHGGEPTSLGVDYFRKIVSLQ
;
A
#
# COMPACT_ATOMS: atom_id res chain seq x y z
N MET A 1 5.32 35.63 -27.60
CA MET A 1 5.03 35.50 -26.15
C MET A 1 3.98 34.42 -25.97
N THR A 2 4.37 33.16 -26.04
CA THR A 2 3.49 32.03 -25.70
C THR A 2 3.60 31.82 -24.20
N SER A 3 2.58 32.31 -23.48
CA SER A 3 2.38 32.02 -22.06
C SER A 3 2.21 30.51 -21.89
N SER A 4 3.20 29.85 -21.32
CA SER A 4 3.05 28.49 -20.83
C SER A 4 2.13 28.57 -19.62
N ALA A 5 0.89 28.11 -19.77
CA ALA A 5 0.08 27.69 -18.63
C ALA A 5 0.95 26.81 -17.73
N GLY A 6 1.00 27.13 -16.44
CA GLY A 6 1.85 26.46 -15.47
C GLY A 6 1.57 24.96 -15.47
N ALA A 7 2.54 24.18 -15.93
CA ALA A 7 2.57 22.75 -15.70
C ALA A 7 2.49 22.55 -14.19
N THR A 8 1.41 21.94 -13.73
CA THR A 8 1.25 21.59 -12.32
C THR A 8 2.35 20.59 -12.02
N ASP A 9 3.33 20.99 -11.20
CA ASP A 9 4.40 20.11 -10.75
C ASP A 9 3.77 18.80 -10.26
N PRO A 10 4.16 17.62 -10.79
CA PRO A 10 3.57 16.37 -10.37
C PRO A 10 3.61 16.28 -8.85
N ARG A 11 2.42 16.13 -8.23
CA ARG A 11 2.33 15.99 -6.78
C ARG A 11 3.09 14.75 -6.37
N GLU A 12 4.28 14.94 -5.81
CA GLU A 12 5.08 13.86 -5.25
C GLU A 12 4.57 13.53 -3.85
N PHE A 13 4.18 12.27 -3.66
CA PHE A 13 3.81 11.73 -2.36
C PHE A 13 4.22 10.25 -2.29
N GLN A 14 4.24 9.70 -1.09
CA GLN A 14 4.51 8.29 -0.87
C GLN A 14 3.49 7.70 0.09
N ILE A 15 2.96 6.52 -0.27
CA ILE A 15 2.03 5.76 0.55
C ILE A 15 2.67 4.44 0.93
N PHE A 16 2.65 4.14 2.23
CA PHE A 16 3.01 2.85 2.80
C PHE A 16 1.74 2.04 3.02
N ALA A 17 1.32 1.30 1.98
CA ALA A 17 0.16 0.43 2.06
C ALA A 17 0.47 -0.80 2.92
N LYS A 18 -0.50 -1.23 3.74
CA LYS A 18 -0.32 -2.32 4.71
C LYS A 18 -1.27 -3.48 4.41
N PRO A 19 -1.03 -4.27 3.35
CA PRO A 19 -2.00 -5.23 2.85
C PRO A 19 -2.24 -6.42 3.79
N GLY A 20 -1.33 -6.69 4.72
CA GLY A 20 -1.49 -7.71 5.78
C GLY A 20 -1.85 -7.13 7.15
N GLY A 21 -2.09 -5.82 7.24
CA GLY A 21 -2.27 -5.13 8.51
C GLY A 21 -1.06 -5.31 9.43
N ALA A 22 -1.32 -5.51 10.73
CA ALA A 22 -0.31 -5.69 11.77
C ALA A 22 0.27 -7.11 11.85
N ILE A 23 -0.19 -8.05 11.03
CA ILE A 23 0.18 -9.47 11.12
C ILE A 23 1.63 -9.69 10.69
N CYS A 24 2.42 -10.29 11.57
CA CYS A 24 3.84 -10.56 11.39
C CYS A 24 4.18 -11.96 11.89
N ASN A 25 5.21 -12.57 11.33
CA ASN A 25 5.75 -13.85 11.78
C ASN A 25 6.87 -13.69 12.84
N LEU A 26 7.19 -12.45 13.23
CA LEU A 26 8.16 -12.11 14.27
C LEU A 26 7.50 -11.22 15.32
N ASP A 27 8.02 -11.27 16.55
CA ASP A 27 7.60 -10.46 17.69
C ASP A 27 8.78 -9.65 18.23
N CYS A 28 9.24 -8.66 17.46
CA CYS A 28 10.41 -7.86 17.82
C CYS A 28 10.07 -6.93 19.01
N ASP A 29 10.92 -6.91 20.04
CA ASP A 29 10.71 -6.12 21.27
C ASP A 29 10.51 -4.61 21.03
N TYR A 30 11.03 -4.08 19.92
CA TYR A 30 10.93 -2.67 19.54
C TYR A 30 9.79 -2.37 18.55
N CYS A 31 8.99 -3.37 18.16
CA CYS A 31 7.95 -3.20 17.14
C CYS A 31 6.68 -2.58 17.71
N TYR A 32 6.50 -1.28 17.47
CA TYR A 32 5.27 -0.57 17.86
C TYR A 32 4.01 -0.98 17.08
N TYR A 33 4.15 -1.80 16.03
CA TYR A 33 3.11 -1.99 15.02
C TYR A 33 2.23 -3.23 15.25
N LEU A 34 2.74 -4.30 15.89
CA LEU A 34 1.99 -5.54 16.10
C LEU A 34 0.75 -5.33 16.98
N GLU A 35 0.88 -4.50 18.02
CA GLU A 35 -0.22 -4.17 18.93
C GLU A 35 -1.42 -3.52 18.24
N LYS A 36 -1.24 -2.99 17.02
CA LYS A 36 -2.33 -2.39 16.23
C LYS A 36 -3.37 -3.42 15.79
N GLU A 37 -3.08 -4.72 15.87
CA GLU A 37 -4.08 -5.79 15.74
C GLU A 37 -5.27 -5.56 16.69
N ARG A 38 -5.01 -5.11 17.92
CA ARG A 38 -6.03 -4.89 18.97
C ARG A 38 -7.04 -3.79 18.61
N LEU A 39 -6.73 -2.93 17.64
CA LEU A 39 -7.64 -1.87 17.17
C LEU A 39 -8.81 -2.42 16.34
N TYR A 40 -8.74 -3.69 15.92
CA TYR A 40 -9.72 -4.29 15.00
C TYR A 40 -10.34 -5.57 15.60
N PRO A 41 -11.04 -5.47 16.75
CA PRO A 41 -11.66 -6.62 17.38
C PRO A 41 -12.72 -7.25 16.46
N GLY A 42 -12.70 -8.57 16.32
CA GLY A 42 -13.67 -9.32 15.52
C GLY A 42 -13.39 -9.37 14.01
N VAL A 43 -12.31 -8.75 13.53
CA VAL A 43 -11.86 -8.90 12.15
C VAL A 43 -11.30 -10.31 11.93
N ARG A 44 -11.86 -11.05 10.97
CA ARG A 44 -11.44 -12.42 10.64
C ARG A 44 -10.18 -12.48 9.77
N SER A 45 -9.85 -11.39 9.09
CA SER A 45 -8.71 -11.32 8.17
C SER A 45 -8.24 -9.88 8.03
N PHE A 46 -6.95 -9.66 8.29
CA PHE A 46 -6.28 -8.38 8.04
C PHE A 46 -5.85 -8.21 6.58
N ARG A 47 -5.97 -9.26 5.76
CA ARG A 47 -5.64 -9.21 4.34
C ARG A 47 -6.57 -8.24 3.62
N MET A 48 -5.97 -7.27 2.94
CA MET A 48 -6.67 -6.39 2.00
C MET A 48 -7.34 -7.23 0.91
N SER A 49 -8.65 -7.06 0.76
CA SER A 49 -9.44 -7.80 -0.25
C SER A 49 -8.98 -7.42 -1.65
N ASP A 50 -9.16 -8.32 -2.61
CA ASP A 50 -8.79 -8.08 -4.01
C ASP A 50 -9.47 -6.81 -4.57
N GLN A 51 -10.74 -6.61 -4.24
CA GLN A 51 -11.49 -5.42 -4.66
C GLN A 51 -10.92 -4.13 -4.06
N LEU A 52 -10.45 -4.16 -2.80
CA LEU A 52 -9.82 -3.01 -2.18
C LEU A 52 -8.42 -2.76 -2.76
N LEU A 53 -7.67 -3.83 -3.06
CA LEU A 53 -6.36 -3.76 -3.68
C LEU A 53 -6.41 -3.09 -5.06
N GLU A 54 -7.31 -3.53 -5.92
CA GLU A 54 -7.50 -2.97 -7.27
C GLU A 54 -7.89 -1.49 -7.22
N ARG A 55 -8.83 -1.14 -6.32
CA ARG A 55 -9.21 0.27 -6.10
C ARG A 55 -8.04 1.10 -5.59
N TYR A 56 -7.28 0.59 -4.63
CA TYR A 56 -6.11 1.29 -4.09
C TYR A 56 -5.08 1.57 -5.18
N ILE A 57 -4.72 0.56 -5.98
CA ILE A 57 -3.74 0.72 -7.06
C ILE A 57 -4.23 1.73 -8.10
N SER A 58 -5.48 1.59 -8.56
CA SER A 58 -6.08 2.52 -9.54
C SER A 58 -6.08 3.97 -9.03
N GLN A 59 -6.45 4.18 -7.76
CA GLN A 59 -6.46 5.50 -7.13
C GLN A 59 -5.06 6.06 -6.92
N HIS A 60 -4.09 5.22 -6.53
CA HIS A 60 -2.70 5.62 -6.35
C HIS A 60 -2.08 6.05 -7.69
N ILE A 61 -2.39 5.33 -8.77
CA ILE A 61 -1.96 5.69 -10.13
C ILE A 61 -2.58 7.02 -10.57
N ALA A 62 -3.90 7.17 -10.44
CA ALA A 62 -4.60 8.39 -10.83
C ALA A 62 -4.17 9.63 -10.02
N ALA A 63 -3.79 9.44 -8.76
CA ALA A 63 -3.28 10.50 -7.91
C ALA A 63 -1.81 10.86 -8.21
N SER A 64 -1.03 9.90 -8.72
CA SER A 64 0.39 10.09 -9.06
C SER A 64 0.52 10.87 -10.36
N GLY A 65 1.25 12.00 -10.33
CA GLY A 65 1.44 12.85 -11.51
C GLY A 65 2.68 12.53 -12.36
N GLY A 66 3.58 11.69 -11.86
CA GLY A 66 4.88 11.41 -12.49
C GLY A 66 4.88 10.18 -13.39
N ALA A 67 5.86 10.11 -14.30
CA ALA A 67 6.08 8.95 -15.18
C ALA A 67 6.47 7.67 -14.42
N VAL A 68 6.97 7.82 -13.18
CA VAL A 68 7.33 6.71 -12.29
C VAL A 68 6.48 6.77 -11.05
N ILE A 69 5.77 5.67 -10.77
CA ILE A 69 4.87 5.54 -9.64
C ILE A 69 5.51 4.59 -8.63
N ARG A 70 5.70 5.06 -7.39
CA ARG A 70 6.30 4.25 -6.32
C ARG A 70 5.23 3.63 -5.45
N PHE A 71 5.27 2.30 -5.33
CA PHE A 71 4.45 1.54 -4.39
C PHE A 71 5.32 1.03 -3.25
N SER A 72 4.90 1.29 -2.01
CA SER A 72 5.56 0.76 -0.81
C SER A 72 4.62 -0.18 -0.08
N TRP A 73 4.90 -1.48 -0.17
CA TRP A 73 4.18 -2.53 0.55
C TRP A 73 4.86 -2.76 1.91
N HIS A 74 4.15 -2.44 2.99
CA HIS A 74 4.67 -2.45 4.36
C HIS A 74 3.69 -3.16 5.29
N GLY A 75 3.94 -3.09 6.59
CA GLY A 75 3.02 -3.49 7.65
C GLY A 75 3.18 -4.95 8.02
N GLY A 76 3.25 -5.20 9.33
CA GLY A 76 3.58 -6.51 9.87
C GLY A 76 4.77 -7.09 9.11
N GLU A 77 4.60 -8.32 8.61
CA GLU A 77 5.47 -8.89 7.59
C GLU A 77 4.69 -9.06 6.27
N PRO A 78 4.87 -8.17 5.29
CA PRO A 78 4.07 -8.18 4.06
C PRO A 78 4.30 -9.46 3.23
N THR A 79 5.48 -10.09 3.30
CA THR A 79 5.77 -11.31 2.53
C THR A 79 4.98 -12.52 3.03
N SER A 80 4.43 -12.48 4.24
CA SER A 80 3.54 -13.52 4.79
C SER A 80 2.26 -13.71 3.98
N LEU A 81 1.90 -12.76 3.09
CA LEU A 81 0.76 -12.88 2.17
C LEU A 81 1.00 -13.87 1.01
N GLY A 82 2.25 -14.30 0.82
CA GLY A 82 2.67 -15.27 -0.18
C GLY A 82 2.90 -14.66 -1.57
N VAL A 83 3.75 -15.32 -2.36
CA VAL A 83 4.19 -14.83 -3.68
C VAL A 83 3.04 -14.62 -4.66
N ASP A 84 1.98 -15.43 -4.63
CA ASP A 84 0.84 -15.30 -5.54
C ASP A 84 0.06 -14.01 -5.31
N TYR A 85 0.04 -13.51 -4.06
CA TYR A 85 -0.55 -12.22 -3.77
C TYR A 85 0.26 -11.08 -4.41
N PHE A 86 1.60 -11.15 -4.35
CA PHE A 86 2.46 -10.17 -5.00
C PHE A 86 2.42 -10.26 -6.53
N ARG A 87 2.27 -11.46 -7.11
CA ARG A 87 2.03 -11.61 -8.55
C ARG A 87 0.75 -10.90 -8.98
N LYS A 88 -0.32 -11.00 -8.20
CA LYS A 88 -1.56 -10.25 -8.42
C LYS A 88 -1.34 -8.75 -8.32
N ILE A 89 -0.66 -8.28 -7.28
CA ILE A 89 -0.29 -6.87 -7.13
C ILE A 89 0.39 -6.35 -8.40
N VAL A 90 1.43 -7.04 -8.88
CA VAL A 90 2.20 -6.61 -10.05
C VAL A 90 1.33 -6.64 -11.32
N SER A 91 0.38 -7.57 -11.45
CA SER A 91 -0.54 -7.58 -12.60
C SER A 91 -1.54 -6.42 -12.65
N LEU A 92 -1.75 -5.72 -11.52
CA LEU A 92 -2.66 -4.58 -11.40
C LEU A 92 -1.94 -3.23 -11.52
N GLN A 93 -0.61 -3.21 -11.35
CA GLN A 93 0.25 -2.02 -11.42
C GLN A 93 0.64 -1.70 -12.85
#